data_AF-A0A4Y2A0T3-F1
#
_entry.id   AF-A0A4Y2A0T3-F1
#
_cell.length_a   1.000
_cell.length_b   1.000
_cell.length_c   1.000
_cell.angle_alpha   90.00
_cell.angle_beta   90.00
_cell.angle_gamma   90.00
#
_symmetry.space_group_name_H-M   'P 1'
#
loop_
_entity.id
_entity.type
_entity.pdbx_description
1 polymer ?
#
loop_
_entity_poly.entity_id
_entity_poly.type
_entity_poly.pdbx_seq_one_letter_code
_entity_poly.pdbx_strand_id
1 'polypeptide(L)'
;MIHWNTVRLSPQPLLRRFKDQQIWSKVQSGGTRAEWNFDKFPCHTQAMDRCVKLLTEASQKVVGSNSRDDFKRTTLLSRSSMPSFSSKSYFKLPKETEGK
;
A
#
# COMPACT_ATOMS: atom_id res chain seq x y z
N MET A 1 5.28 -17.92 2.43
CA MET A 1 5.75 -17.85 1.02
C MET A 1 4.51 -17.89 0.13
N ILE A 2 4.35 -16.98 -0.83
CA ILE A 2 3.12 -16.91 -1.64
C ILE A 2 3.20 -17.96 -2.76
N HIS A 3 2.22 -18.87 -2.83
CA HIS A 3 2.14 -19.92 -3.87
C HIS A 3 1.48 -19.40 -5.14
N TRP A 4 2.27 -18.72 -5.99
CA TRP A 4 1.80 -18.06 -7.22
C TRP A 4 0.98 -18.96 -8.16
N ASN A 5 1.28 -20.25 -8.24
CA ASN A 5 0.57 -21.20 -9.11
C ASN A 5 -0.87 -21.52 -8.67
N THR A 6 -1.22 -21.21 -7.43
CA THR A 6 -2.56 -21.45 -6.85
C THR A 6 -3.39 -20.18 -6.73
N VAL A 7 -2.77 -19.02 -6.97
CA VAL A 7 -3.44 -17.73 -6.82
C VAL A 7 -4.21 -17.42 -8.10
N ARG A 8 -5.54 -17.31 -7.97
CA ARG A 8 -6.40 -16.81 -9.04
C ARG A 8 -6.09 -15.32 -9.27
N LEU A 9 -5.37 -15.02 -10.33
CA LEU A 9 -5.06 -13.64 -10.74
C LEU A 9 -6.31 -12.98 -11.32
N SER A 10 -6.71 -11.85 -10.73
CA SER A 10 -7.72 -10.99 -11.35
C SER A 10 -7.06 -10.10 -12.40
N PRO A 11 -7.72 -9.83 -13.54
CA PRO A 11 -7.26 -8.82 -14.48
C PRO A 11 -7.08 -7.48 -13.77
N GLN A 12 -6.05 -6.74 -14.15
CA GLN A 12 -5.84 -5.40 -13.65
C GLN A 12 -7.07 -4.53 -13.95
N PRO A 13 -7.51 -3.65 -13.05
CA PRO A 13 -8.69 -2.81 -13.27
C PRO A 13 -8.65 -2.04 -14.60
N LEU A 14 -7.46 -1.62 -15.01
CA LEU A 14 -7.21 -0.93 -16.28
C LEU A 14 -7.56 -1.77 -17.52
N LEU A 15 -7.35 -3.08 -17.44
CA LEU A 15 -7.55 -4.03 -18.55
C LEU A 15 -8.92 -4.71 -18.50
N ARG A 16 -9.67 -4.55 -17.40
CA ARG A 16 -10.94 -5.25 -17.15
C ARG A 16 -12.01 -5.01 -18.21
N ARG A 17 -11.93 -3.90 -18.94
CA ARG A 17 -12.86 -3.51 -20.01
C ARG A 17 -12.51 -4.10 -21.38
N PHE A 18 -11.35 -4.74 -21.53
CA PHE A 18 -10.89 -5.32 -22.78
C PHE A 18 -10.97 -6.85 -22.72
N LYS A 19 -11.30 -7.47 -23.85
CA LYS A 19 -11.20 -8.93 -24.01
C LYS A 19 -9.74 -9.32 -24.30
N ASP A 20 -9.35 -10.53 -23.90
CA ASP A 20 -7.99 -11.03 -24.11
C ASP A 20 -7.54 -10.95 -25.57
N GLN A 21 -8.44 -11.23 -26.53
CA GLN A 21 -8.16 -11.11 -27.96
C GLN A 21 -7.78 -9.68 -28.40
N GLN A 22 -8.45 -8.68 -27.83
CA GLN A 22 -8.14 -7.26 -28.12
C GLN A 22 -6.80 -6.87 -27.48
N ILE A 23 -6.50 -7.41 -26.30
CA ILE A 23 -5.22 -7.20 -25.63
C ILE A 23 -4.09 -7.80 -26.47
N TRP A 24 -4.25 -9.06 -26.90
CA TRP A 24 -3.29 -9.75 -27.76
C TRP A 24 -3.04 -9.02 -29.06
N SER A 25 -4.10 -8.60 -29.76
CA SER A 25 -4.01 -7.81 -30.99
C SER A 25 -3.16 -6.55 -30.82
N LYS A 26 -3.37 -5.79 -29.73
CA LYS A 26 -2.64 -4.54 -29.48
C LYS A 26 -1.19 -4.76 -29.06
N VAL A 27 -0.91 -5.82 -28.31
CA VAL A 27 0.47 -6.20 -27.96
C VAL A 27 1.24 -6.57 -29.22
N GLN A 28 0.61 -7.34 -30.12
CA GLN A 28 1.23 -7.80 -31.36
C GLN A 28 1.44 -6.67 -32.38
N SER A 29 0.53 -5.70 -32.44
CA SER A 29 0.65 -4.54 -33.32
C SER A 29 1.65 -3.49 -32.82
N GLY A 30 2.28 -3.69 -31.65
CA GLY A 30 3.12 -2.67 -31.02
C GLY A 30 2.36 -1.41 -30.63
N GLY A 31 1.05 -1.55 -30.33
CA GLY A 31 0.13 -0.43 -30.23
C GLY A 31 0.54 0.60 -29.19
N THR A 32 0.49 1.88 -29.56
CA THR A 32 0.87 2.99 -28.69
C THR A 32 -0.16 3.23 -27.58
N ARG A 33 0.25 3.83 -26.46
CA ARG A 33 -0.66 4.16 -25.33
C ARG A 33 -1.92 4.92 -25.78
N ALA A 34 -1.83 5.73 -26.84
CA ALA A 34 -2.95 6.47 -27.41
C ALA A 34 -4.02 5.55 -28.01
N GLU A 35 -3.62 4.48 -28.71
CA GLU A 35 -4.54 3.49 -29.30
C GLU A 35 -5.33 2.69 -28.26
N TRP A 36 -4.82 2.60 -27.03
CA TRP A 36 -5.51 1.96 -25.92
C TRP A 36 -6.68 2.77 -25.38
N ASN A 37 -6.75 4.08 -25.70
CA ASN A 37 -7.75 5.00 -25.17
C ASN A 37 -7.91 4.87 -23.64
N PHE A 38 -6.81 4.60 -22.90
CA PHE A 38 -6.86 4.52 -21.45
C PHE A 38 -7.33 5.83 -20.86
N ASP A 39 -8.16 5.74 -19.81
CA ASP A 39 -8.54 6.93 -19.06
C ASP A 39 -7.27 7.58 -18.52
N LYS A 40 -7.23 8.91 -18.51
CA LYS A 40 -6.10 9.63 -17.92
C LYS A 40 -6.14 9.45 -16.40
N PHE A 41 -5.50 8.40 -15.92
CA PHE A 41 -5.22 8.27 -14.50
C PHE A 41 -4.15 9.30 -14.12
N PRO A 42 -4.35 10.06 -13.05
CA PRO A 42 -3.31 10.96 -12.57
C PRO A 42 -2.21 10.09 -11.94
N CYS A 43 -1.18 9.77 -12.73
CA CYS A 43 -0.06 8.93 -12.30
C CYS A 43 0.88 9.65 -11.33
N HIS A 44 0.86 10.99 -11.34
CA HIS A 44 1.68 11.86 -10.50
C HIS A 44 0.79 12.74 -9.63
N THR A 45 -0.06 12.09 -8.82
CA THR A 45 -0.74 12.83 -7.76
C THR A 45 0.23 13.05 -6.61
N GLN A 46 0.12 14.20 -5.95
CA GLN A 46 0.82 14.47 -4.70
C GLN A 46 0.58 13.37 -3.64
N ALA A 47 -0.58 12.71 -3.68
CA ALA A 47 -0.88 11.57 -2.82
C ALA A 47 0.03 10.36 -3.10
N MET A 48 0.26 10.01 -4.37
CA MET A 48 1.19 8.94 -4.72
C MET A 48 2.61 9.25 -4.29
N ASP A 49 3.09 10.48 -4.52
CA ASP A 49 4.44 10.89 -4.11
C ASP A 49 4.62 10.80 -2.58
N ARG A 50 3.60 11.24 -1.82
CA ARG A 50 3.59 11.12 -0.36
C ARG A 50 3.61 9.65 0.08
N CYS A 51 2.82 8.79 -0.54
CA CYS A 51 2.81 7.35 -0.23
C CYS A 51 4.18 6.70 -0.48
N VAL A 52 4.80 6.97 -1.64
CA VAL A 52 6.12 6.42 -1.98
C VAL A 52 7.19 6.92 -1.01
N LYS A 53 7.14 8.20 -0.62
CA LYS A 53 8.05 8.77 0.39
C LYS A 53 7.91 8.06 1.73
N LEU A 54 6.68 7.94 2.24
CA LEU A 54 6.41 7.26 3.51
C LEU A 54 6.85 5.79 3.47
N LEU A 55 6.60 5.09 2.37
CA LEU A 55 7.02 3.69 2.21
C LEU A 55 8.54 3.57 2.22
N THR A 56 9.24 4.48 1.56
CA THR A 56 10.71 4.52 1.52
C THR A 56 11.29 4.79 2.91
N GLU A 57 10.81 5.82 3.60
CA GLU A 57 11.25 6.16 4.96
C GLU A 57 10.98 5.02 5.95
N ALA A 58 9.81 4.38 5.87
CA ALA A 58 9.48 3.23 6.70
C ALA A 58 10.38 2.03 6.40
N SER A 59 10.65 1.74 5.13
CA SER A 59 11.54 0.65 4.71
C SER A 59 12.96 0.89 5.20
N GLN A 60 13.50 2.10 5.05
CA GLN A 60 14.85 2.45 5.52
C GLN A 60 15.04 2.17 7.01
N LYS A 61 14.02 2.40 7.85
CA LYS A 61 14.08 2.12 9.29
C LYS A 61 14.23 0.64 9.65
N VAL A 62 13.97 -0.27 8.71
CA VAL A 62 14.03 -1.72 8.93
C VAL A 62 15.09 -2.42 8.06
N VAL A 63 15.85 -1.67 7.26
CA VAL A 63 16.96 -2.20 6.46
C VAL A 63 18.17 -2.46 7.36
N GLY A 64 18.59 -3.73 7.44
CA GLY A 64 19.69 -4.19 8.29
C GLY A 64 19.19 -4.95 9.53
N SER A 65 20.05 -5.82 10.08
CA SER A 65 19.64 -6.67 11.22
C SER A 65 19.38 -5.84 12.48
N ASN A 66 20.26 -4.88 12.78
CA ASN A 66 20.20 -4.07 13.99
C ASN A 66 19.00 -3.11 13.98
N SER A 67 18.80 -2.37 12.90
CA SER A 67 17.67 -1.44 12.74
C SER A 67 16.32 -2.15 12.86
N ARG A 68 16.21 -3.34 12.26
CA ARG A 68 15.01 -4.18 12.37
C ARG A 68 14.77 -4.66 13.80
N ASP A 69 15.81 -5.02 14.53
CA ASP A 69 15.68 -5.45 15.93
C ASP A 69 15.30 -4.28 16.85
N ASP A 70 15.94 -3.12 16.68
CA ASP A 70 15.60 -1.89 17.39
C ASP A 70 14.15 -1.45 17.10
N PHE A 71 13.71 -1.53 15.84
CA PHE A 71 12.33 -1.25 15.45
C PHE A 71 11.33 -2.20 16.13
N LYS A 72 11.63 -3.50 16.20
CA LYS A 72 10.81 -4.49 16.90
C LYS A 72 10.74 -4.20 18.41
N ARG A 73 11.89 -3.96 19.05
CA ARG A 73 11.97 -3.62 20.48
C ARG A 73 11.19 -2.35 20.79
N THR A 74 11.36 -1.30 19.99
CA THR A 74 10.62 -0.04 20.15
C THR A 74 9.11 -0.24 19.97
N THR A 75 8.70 -1.04 18.98
CA THR A 75 7.28 -1.37 18.75
C THR A 75 6.69 -2.17 19.91
N LEU A 76 7.43 -3.15 20.45
CA LEU A 76 7.02 -3.94 21.61
C LEU A 76 6.85 -3.06 22.85
N LEU A 77 7.81 -2.16 23.12
CA LEU A 77 7.74 -1.22 24.24
C LEU A 77 6.54 -0.27 24.11
N SER A 78 6.30 0.28 22.93
CA SER A 78 5.12 1.13 22.68
C SER A 78 3.81 0.36 22.91
N ARG A 79 3.74 -0.91 22.48
CA ARG A 79 2.57 -1.76 22.70
C ARG A 79 2.40 -2.18 24.15
N SER A 80 3.47 -2.44 24.88
CA SER A 80 3.39 -2.76 26.31
C SER A 80 2.98 -1.55 27.15
N SER A 81 3.26 -0.34 26.65
CA SER A 81 2.80 0.92 27.27
C SER A 81 1.29 1.14 27.12
N MET A 82 0.65 0.49 26.14
CA MET A 82 -0.79 0.61 25.92
C MET A 82 -1.55 -0.24 26.94
N PRO A 83 -2.55 0.31 27.64
CA PRO A 83 -3.39 -0.47 28.54
C PRO A 83 -4.12 -1.57 27.77
N SER A 84 -4.23 -2.75 28.38
CA SER A 84 -5.10 -3.80 27.85
C SER A 84 -6.56 -3.50 28.20
N PHE A 85 -7.47 -3.75 27.25
CA PHE A 85 -8.90 -3.54 27.43
C PHE A 85 -9.66 -4.82 27.07
N SER A 86 -10.62 -5.22 27.91
CA SER A 86 -11.49 -6.38 27.65
C SER A 86 -12.61 -6.08 26.64
N SER A 87 -12.92 -4.80 26.43
CA SER A 87 -13.90 -4.32 25.45
C SER A 87 -13.42 -3.01 24.84
N LYS A 88 -13.74 -2.81 23.55
CA LYS A 88 -13.43 -1.59 22.81
C LYS A 88 -14.10 -0.34 23.38
N SER A 89 -15.23 -0.50 24.09
CA SER A 89 -15.95 0.60 24.76
C SER A 89 -15.15 1.28 25.87
N TYR A 90 -14.12 0.62 26.41
CA TYR A 90 -13.26 1.20 27.46
C TYR A 90 -12.14 2.08 26.90
N PHE A 91 -11.90 2.04 25.59
CA PHE A 91 -10.93 2.93 24.95
C PHE A 91 -11.49 4.35 24.89
N LYS A 92 -11.03 5.23 25.78
CA LYS A 92 -11.37 6.66 25.76
C LYS A 92 -10.28 7.42 25.01
N LEU A 93 -10.66 8.14 23.95
CA LEU A 93 -9.74 9.08 23.30
C LEU A 93 -9.39 10.17 24.32
N PRO A 94 -8.10 10.53 24.48
CA PRO A 94 -7.74 11.75 25.20
C PRO A 94 -8.51 12.91 24.59
N LYS A 95 -9.27 13.65 25.41
CA LYS A 95 -9.90 14.88 24.96
C LYS A 95 -8.76 15.86 24.68
N GLU A 96 -8.68 16.38 23.46
CA GLU A 96 -7.78 17.49 23.16
C GLU A 96 -8.15 18.62 24.12
N THR A 97 -7.25 18.91 25.07
CA THR A 97 -7.40 20.07 25.93
C THR A 97 -7.13 21.28 25.04
N GLU A 98 -8.18 22.03 24.71
CA GLU A 98 -8.04 23.38 24.19
C GLU A 98 -7.14 24.17 25.14
N GLY A 99 -5.94 24.51 24.65
CA GLY A 99 -5.00 25.35 25.36
C GLY A 99 -5.61 26.74 25.56
N LYS A 100 -5.62 27.19 26.81
CA LYS A 100 -5.71 28.60 27.18
C LYS A 100 -4.32 29.23 27.13
#